data_AF-A0A2I1BXC4-F1
#
_entry.id   AF-A0A2I1BXC4-F1
#
_cell.length_a   1.000
_cell.length_b   1.000
_cell.length_c   1.000
_cell.angle_alpha   90.00
_cell.angle_beta   90.00
_cell.angle_gamma   90.00
#
_symmetry.space_group_name_H-M   'P 1'
#
loop_
_entity.id
_entity.type
_entity.pdbx_description
1 polymer ?
#
loop_
_entity_poly.entity_id
_entity_poly.type
_entity_poly.pdbx_seq_one_letter_code
_entity_poly.pdbx_strand_id
1 'polypeptide(L)'
;MDVALELLDPLILDRAYAWLLPSDRSLPDPTSRWDRDNIYRQVISILVITQLGATSLYLFFSALSYYFIFDRRLEYHPRFLPNQVRQEIKSSLSAIPFINILTLPWFLAEVRGKSLLYRSVSDYGWPWMVISSILYMAFNDIAIYWIHRLEHHPSVYKYIHKPHHKWIVPTPWAALAFHPLDGYVQSLPYHAFVFICPMQRHLYMVLFGAVQIWTIFIHDGDMISGHWTEKFINSPAHHTLHHMYFTVNYGQYFTWADTYFGSHRAPEPALDPLHDALKVMRAKGLVDEQGNPIKKPKGE
;
A
#
# COMPACT_ATOMS: atom_id res chain seq x y z
N MET A 1 -4.88 14.22 -6.39
CA MET A 1 -4.10 15.38 -5.92
C MET A 1 -4.82 16.72 -5.99
N ASP A 2 -5.75 16.95 -6.93
CA ASP A 2 -6.52 18.22 -7.03
C ASP A 2 -7.18 18.60 -5.70
N VAL A 3 -7.90 17.65 -5.09
CA VAL A 3 -8.57 17.82 -3.78
C VAL A 3 -7.60 18.21 -2.67
N ALA A 4 -6.40 17.62 -2.64
CA ALA A 4 -5.42 17.89 -1.61
C ALA A 4 -4.82 19.30 -1.75
N LEU A 5 -4.54 19.74 -2.98
CA LEU A 5 -4.06 21.11 -3.24
C LEU A 5 -5.14 22.14 -2.94
N GLU A 6 -6.40 21.90 -3.35
CA GLU A 6 -7.51 22.80 -3.05
C GLU A 6 -7.69 23.03 -1.54
N LEU A 7 -7.49 21.99 -0.74
CA LEU A 7 -7.54 22.08 0.72
C LEU A 7 -6.29 22.75 1.31
N LEU A 8 -5.09 22.36 0.87
CA LEU A 8 -3.83 22.76 1.51
C LEU A 8 -3.29 24.11 1.03
N ASP A 9 -3.67 24.56 -0.16
CA ASP A 9 -3.25 25.85 -0.69
C ASP A 9 -3.61 27.03 0.24
N PRO A 10 -4.90 27.25 0.59
CA PRO A 10 -5.28 28.36 1.46
C PRO A 10 -4.84 28.17 2.91
N LEU A 11 -4.67 26.92 3.37
CA LEU A 11 -4.34 26.63 4.77
C LEU A 11 -2.85 26.77 5.08
N ILE A 12 -1.99 26.30 4.16
CA ILE A 12 -0.57 26.11 4.43
C ILE A 12 0.29 26.60 3.26
N LEU A 13 0.03 26.15 2.03
CA LEU A 13 0.99 26.34 0.94
C LEU A 13 1.11 27.80 0.51
N ASP A 14 0.03 28.56 0.43
CA ASP A 14 0.10 29.98 0.06
C ASP A 14 1.03 30.76 1.01
N ARG A 15 0.91 30.51 2.33
CA ARG A 15 1.77 31.13 3.35
C ARG A 15 3.21 30.63 3.25
N ALA A 16 3.41 29.34 3.03
CA ALA A 16 4.74 28.76 2.89
C ALA A 16 5.48 29.32 1.66
N TYR A 17 4.81 29.42 0.52
CA TYR A 17 5.40 29.99 -0.70
C TYR A 17 5.55 31.51 -0.63
N ALA A 18 4.63 32.23 0.01
CA ALA A 18 4.80 33.66 0.32
C ALA A 18 6.05 33.92 1.17
N TRP A 19 6.31 33.06 2.16
CA TRP A 19 7.49 33.17 3.02
C TRP A 19 8.79 32.82 2.27
N LEU A 20 8.80 31.73 1.49
CA LEU A 20 9.98 31.28 0.73
C LEU A 20 10.31 32.18 -0.48
N LEU A 21 9.27 32.60 -1.20
CA LEU A 21 9.34 33.31 -2.48
C LEU A 21 8.33 34.47 -2.48
N PRO A 22 8.52 35.51 -1.65
CA PRO A 22 7.60 36.64 -1.61
C PRO A 22 7.59 37.41 -2.94
N SER A 23 6.42 37.89 -3.33
CA SER A 23 6.22 38.78 -4.49
C SER A 23 6.98 40.10 -4.30
N ASP A 24 6.86 40.71 -3.11
CA ASP A 24 7.60 41.89 -2.69
C ASP A 24 7.93 41.83 -1.19
N ARG A 25 9.22 41.85 -0.83
CA ARG A 25 9.68 41.76 0.58
C ARG A 25 9.38 43.00 1.41
N SER A 26 9.01 44.11 0.78
CA SER A 26 8.68 45.36 1.48
C SER A 26 7.25 45.39 2.02
N LEU A 27 6.37 44.51 1.52
CA LEU A 27 4.98 44.44 1.99
C LEU A 27 4.89 43.74 3.35
N PRO A 28 3.97 44.18 4.23
CA PRO A 28 3.76 43.54 5.53
C PRO A 28 3.14 42.13 5.44
N ASP A 29 2.39 41.84 4.36
CA ASP A 29 1.84 40.51 4.08
C ASP A 29 1.96 40.19 2.57
N PRO A 30 3.16 39.78 2.11
CA PRO A 30 3.39 39.52 0.70
C PRO A 30 2.74 38.21 0.26
N THR A 31 2.24 38.19 -0.97
CA THR A 31 1.82 36.95 -1.63
C THR A 31 3.02 36.17 -2.16
N SER A 32 2.80 34.91 -2.56
CA SER A 32 3.80 34.14 -3.29
C SER A 32 4.09 34.74 -4.68
N ARG A 33 5.36 34.77 -5.08
CA ARG A 33 5.81 35.07 -6.45
C ARG A 33 5.34 34.02 -7.45
N TRP A 34 5.15 32.78 -7.00
CA TRP A 34 4.58 31.70 -7.81
C TRP A 34 3.10 31.52 -7.50
N ASP A 35 2.28 31.78 -8.51
CA ASP A 35 0.84 31.50 -8.49
C ASP A 35 0.56 30.00 -8.35
N ARG A 36 -0.66 29.64 -7.93
CA ARG A 36 -1.08 28.24 -7.69
C ARG A 36 -1.00 27.35 -8.94
N ASP A 37 -1.11 27.94 -10.12
CA ASP A 37 -1.02 27.26 -11.41
C ASP A 37 0.42 27.18 -11.97
N ASN A 38 1.40 27.77 -11.27
CA ASN A 38 2.80 27.65 -11.62
C ASN A 38 3.26 26.19 -11.54
N ILE A 39 3.91 25.70 -12.60
CA ILE A 39 4.29 24.28 -12.69
C ILE A 39 5.31 23.87 -11.63
N TYR A 40 6.27 24.73 -11.29
CA TYR A 40 7.27 24.41 -10.26
C TYR A 40 6.63 24.34 -8.88
N ARG A 41 5.72 25.28 -8.57
CA ARG A 41 4.93 25.24 -7.35
C ARG A 41 4.13 23.93 -7.27
N GLN A 42 3.38 23.59 -8.31
CA GLN A 42 2.59 22.36 -8.31
C GLN A 42 3.44 21.10 -8.17
N VAL A 43 4.55 20.98 -8.91
CA VAL A 43 5.44 19.82 -8.83
C VAL A 43 5.99 19.66 -7.41
N ILE A 44 6.50 20.74 -6.81
CA ILE A 44 7.07 20.70 -5.46
C ILE A 44 5.97 20.38 -4.43
N SER A 45 4.83 21.07 -4.49
CA SER A 45 3.70 20.81 -3.59
C SER A 45 3.21 19.36 -3.69
N ILE A 46 3.02 18.84 -4.90
CA ILE A 46 2.59 17.46 -5.12
C ILE A 46 3.59 16.52 -4.47
N LEU A 47 4.88 16.59 -4.82
CA LEU A 47 5.92 15.72 -4.29
C LEU A 47 5.99 15.77 -2.76
N VAL A 48 5.91 16.97 -2.16
CA VAL A 48 5.95 17.13 -0.70
C VAL A 48 4.72 16.52 -0.04
N ILE A 49 3.51 16.82 -0.54
CA ILE A 49 2.27 16.32 0.03
C ILE A 49 2.20 14.80 -0.07
N THR A 50 2.50 14.24 -1.24
CA THR A 50 2.45 12.79 -1.45
C THR A 50 3.54 12.09 -0.67
N GLN A 51 4.74 12.66 -0.53
CA GLN A 51 5.81 12.09 0.28
C GLN A 51 5.39 12.03 1.75
N LEU A 52 4.89 13.15 2.30
CA LEU A 52 4.45 13.22 3.69
C LEU A 52 3.24 12.31 3.93
N GLY A 53 2.26 12.34 3.03
CA GLY A 53 1.06 11.50 3.12
C GLY A 53 1.40 10.01 3.06
N ALA A 54 2.13 9.56 2.05
CA ALA A 54 2.53 8.16 1.91
C ALA A 54 3.37 7.68 3.09
N THR A 55 4.37 8.48 3.51
CA THR A 55 5.24 8.12 4.65
C THR A 55 4.44 8.06 5.95
N SER A 56 3.56 9.03 6.20
CA SER A 56 2.77 9.08 7.44
C SER A 56 1.75 7.94 7.52
N LEU A 57 1.02 7.68 6.43
CA LEU A 57 0.08 6.56 6.34
C LEU A 57 0.81 5.23 6.54
N TYR A 58 1.95 5.04 5.85
CA TYR A 58 2.76 3.84 6.00
C TYR A 58 3.22 3.64 7.44
N LEU A 59 3.86 4.65 8.05
CA LEU A 59 4.38 4.53 9.41
C LEU A 59 3.27 4.31 10.43
N PHE A 60 2.15 5.03 10.31
CA PHE A 60 1.04 4.95 11.25
C PHE A 60 0.30 3.61 11.17
N PHE A 61 -0.13 3.20 9.98
CA PHE A 61 -0.91 1.97 9.82
C PHE A 61 -0.05 0.71 9.92
N SER A 62 1.23 0.75 9.50
CA SER A 62 2.14 -0.37 9.74
C SER A 62 2.45 -0.53 11.23
N ALA A 63 2.61 0.57 11.98
CA ALA A 63 2.75 0.50 13.44
C ALA A 63 1.47 -0.04 14.09
N LEU A 64 0.31 0.48 13.71
CA LEU A 64 -0.97 0.03 14.24
C LEU A 64 -1.16 -1.47 14.01
N SER A 65 -0.95 -1.95 12.78
CA SER A 65 -1.01 -3.38 12.52
C SER A 65 0.05 -4.15 13.31
N TYR A 66 1.32 -3.75 13.22
CA TYR A 66 2.43 -4.50 13.84
C TYR A 66 2.31 -4.63 15.36
N TYR A 67 1.78 -3.62 16.05
CA TYR A 67 1.66 -3.64 17.52
C TYR A 67 0.34 -4.22 18.03
N PHE A 68 -0.74 -4.17 17.25
CA PHE A 68 -2.08 -4.55 17.73
C PHE A 68 -2.72 -5.74 17.00
N ILE A 69 -2.27 -6.08 15.79
CA ILE A 69 -2.87 -7.11 14.93
C ILE A 69 -1.86 -8.23 14.66
N PHE A 70 -0.66 -7.89 14.20
CA PHE A 70 0.37 -8.84 13.80
C PHE A 70 0.78 -9.78 14.94
N ASP A 71 0.75 -11.09 14.68
CA ASP A 71 1.22 -12.08 15.63
C ASP A 71 2.76 -12.14 15.68
N ARG A 72 3.33 -11.48 16.67
CA ARG A 72 4.79 -11.41 16.88
C ARG A 72 5.45 -12.76 17.15
N ARG A 73 4.70 -13.84 17.38
CA ARG A 73 5.26 -15.20 17.41
C ARG A 73 5.88 -15.58 16.05
N LEU A 74 5.37 -15.03 14.95
CA LEU A 74 5.91 -15.24 13.60
C LEU A 74 7.37 -14.78 13.46
N GLU A 75 7.86 -13.87 14.30
CA GLU A 75 9.28 -13.45 14.33
C GLU A 75 10.24 -14.60 14.70
N TYR A 76 9.73 -15.69 15.29
CA TYR A 76 10.50 -16.90 15.60
C TYR A 76 10.53 -17.92 14.47
N HIS A 77 9.84 -17.66 13.36
CA HIS A 77 9.82 -18.55 12.22
C HIS A 77 11.26 -18.78 11.68
N PRO A 78 11.66 -20.01 11.29
CA PRO A 78 13.03 -20.31 10.84
C PRO A 78 13.52 -19.47 9.64
N ARG A 79 12.58 -19.00 8.81
CA ARG A 79 12.88 -18.15 7.63
C ARG A 79 12.70 -16.65 7.91
N PHE A 80 12.47 -16.25 9.15
CA PHE A 80 12.44 -14.84 9.55
C PHE A 80 13.88 -14.31 9.64
N LEU A 81 14.18 -13.22 8.94
CA LEU A 81 15.54 -12.75 8.79
C LEU A 81 16.03 -11.97 10.04
N PRO A 82 17.33 -12.02 10.35
CA PRO A 82 17.88 -11.20 11.43
C PRO A 82 17.62 -9.71 11.18
N ASN A 83 17.07 -9.00 12.17
CA ASN A 83 16.68 -7.58 12.05
C ASN A 83 15.67 -7.28 10.92
N GLN A 84 14.86 -8.27 10.51
CA GLN A 84 13.96 -8.14 9.36
C GLN A 84 13.10 -6.87 9.41
N VAL A 85 12.42 -6.58 10.53
CA VAL A 85 11.58 -5.37 10.70
C VAL A 85 12.35 -4.08 10.35
N ARG A 86 13.58 -3.93 10.85
CA ARG A 86 14.41 -2.76 10.53
C ARG A 86 14.77 -2.72 9.05
N GLN A 87 15.04 -3.87 8.44
CA GLN A 87 15.37 -3.93 7.03
C GLN A 87 14.15 -3.65 6.14
N GLU A 88 12.96 -4.13 6.51
CA GLU A 88 11.68 -3.83 5.85
C GLU A 88 11.42 -2.32 5.88
N ILE A 89 11.45 -1.70 7.07
CA ILE A 89 11.29 -0.24 7.25
C ILE A 89 12.29 0.54 6.38
N LYS A 90 13.58 0.17 6.43
CA LYS A 90 14.61 0.84 5.63
C LYS A 90 14.32 0.70 4.13
N SER A 91 13.93 -0.48 3.69
CA SER A 91 13.61 -0.76 2.29
C SER A 91 12.41 0.08 1.83
N SER A 92 11.33 0.10 2.62
CA SER A 92 10.13 0.89 2.31
C SER A 92 10.41 2.39 2.28
N LEU A 93 11.05 2.94 3.30
CA LEU A 93 11.38 4.37 3.35
C LEU A 93 12.35 4.79 2.25
N SER A 94 13.21 3.87 1.79
CA SER A 94 14.08 4.13 0.64
C SER A 94 13.33 4.08 -0.70
N ALA A 95 12.27 3.28 -0.82
CA ALA A 95 11.50 3.12 -2.06
C ALA A 95 10.49 4.25 -2.30
N ILE A 96 9.83 4.74 -1.24
CA ILE A 96 8.74 5.73 -1.34
C ILE A 96 9.12 6.97 -2.17
N PRO A 97 10.29 7.63 -1.99
CA PRO A 97 10.64 8.82 -2.76
C PRO A 97 10.74 8.56 -4.27
N PHE A 98 11.26 7.40 -4.67
CA PHE A 98 11.39 7.05 -6.08
C PHE A 98 10.04 6.70 -6.70
N ILE A 99 9.20 5.95 -5.99
CA ILE A 99 7.81 5.68 -6.42
C ILE A 99 7.08 7.02 -6.59
N ASN A 100 7.21 7.93 -5.64
CA ASN A 100 6.59 9.26 -5.70
C ASN A 100 7.02 10.06 -6.95
N ILE A 101 8.31 10.07 -7.28
CA ILE A 101 8.82 10.70 -8.50
C ILE A 101 8.24 10.04 -9.76
N LEU A 102 8.17 8.71 -9.80
CA LEU A 102 7.61 7.98 -10.94
C LEU A 102 6.10 8.23 -11.11
N THR A 103 5.37 8.43 -10.01
CA THR A 103 3.93 8.71 -10.01
C THR A 103 3.60 10.18 -10.31
N LEU A 104 4.55 11.11 -10.16
CA LEU A 104 4.35 12.56 -10.38
C LEU A 104 3.64 12.91 -11.70
N PRO A 105 3.95 12.31 -12.87
CA PRO A 105 3.27 12.66 -14.13
C PRO A 105 1.75 12.44 -14.07
N TRP A 106 1.29 11.40 -13.37
CA TRP A 106 -0.13 11.10 -13.20
C TRP A 106 -0.82 12.16 -12.36
N PHE A 107 -0.24 12.51 -11.21
CA PHE A 107 -0.78 13.53 -10.32
C PHE A 107 -0.75 14.93 -10.95
N LEU A 108 0.32 15.26 -11.67
CA LEU A 108 0.41 16.53 -12.36
C LEU A 108 -0.62 16.62 -13.49
N ALA A 109 -0.79 15.55 -14.27
CA ALA A 109 -1.81 15.49 -15.32
C ALA A 109 -3.23 15.62 -14.73
N GLU A 110 -3.51 14.96 -13.60
CA GLU A 110 -4.77 15.09 -12.85
C GLU A 110 -5.04 16.55 -12.47
N VAL A 111 -4.08 17.21 -11.78
CA VAL A 111 -4.18 18.62 -11.35
C VAL A 111 -4.30 19.58 -12.55
N ARG A 112 -3.75 19.21 -13.70
CA ARG A 112 -3.85 19.97 -14.96
C ARG A 112 -5.12 19.66 -15.76
N GLY A 113 -6.10 19.00 -15.14
CA GLY A 113 -7.42 18.74 -15.73
C GLY A 113 -7.40 17.73 -16.87
N LYS A 114 -6.43 16.80 -16.89
CA LYS A 114 -6.35 15.74 -17.91
C LYS A 114 -7.08 14.46 -17.51
N SER A 115 -7.42 14.30 -16.22
CA SER A 115 -8.25 13.21 -15.73
C SER A 115 -9.74 13.51 -15.92
N LEU A 116 -10.57 12.46 -15.87
CA LEU A 116 -12.03 12.50 -15.88
C LEU A 116 -12.63 12.60 -14.46
N LEU A 117 -11.84 13.08 -13.49
CA LEU A 117 -12.33 13.34 -12.15
C LEU A 117 -13.34 14.49 -12.16
N TYR A 118 -14.55 14.23 -11.67
CA TYR A 118 -15.60 15.24 -11.56
C TYR A 118 -15.80 15.69 -10.10
N ARG A 119 -16.33 16.90 -9.93
CA ARG A 119 -16.42 17.56 -8.62
C ARG A 119 -17.67 17.15 -7.85
N SER A 120 -18.84 17.26 -8.47
CA SER A 120 -20.13 17.09 -7.79
C SER A 120 -20.76 15.74 -8.12
N VAL A 121 -21.36 15.09 -7.12
CA VAL A 121 -22.17 13.87 -7.35
C VAL A 121 -23.32 14.15 -8.32
N SER A 122 -23.82 15.39 -8.38
CA SER A 122 -24.89 15.77 -9.32
C SER A 122 -24.52 15.65 -10.80
N ASP A 123 -23.22 15.64 -11.14
CA ASP A 123 -22.77 15.64 -12.54
C ASP A 123 -23.08 14.30 -13.24
N TYR A 124 -23.12 13.20 -12.47
CA TYR A 124 -23.42 11.83 -12.96
C TYR A 124 -24.45 11.07 -12.10
N GLY A 125 -24.81 11.59 -10.93
CA GLY A 125 -25.75 10.99 -9.99
C GLY A 125 -25.15 9.92 -9.06
N TRP A 126 -25.84 9.68 -7.94
CA TRP A 126 -25.48 8.63 -6.97
C TRP A 126 -25.36 7.22 -7.57
N PRO A 127 -26.23 6.78 -8.52
CA PRO A 127 -26.07 5.47 -9.15
C PRO A 127 -24.73 5.31 -9.86
N TRP A 128 -24.26 6.34 -10.57
CA TRP A 128 -22.95 6.31 -11.21
C TRP A 128 -21.81 6.27 -10.19
N MET A 129 -21.94 6.98 -9.06
CA MET A 129 -20.95 6.91 -7.99
C MET A 129 -20.75 5.47 -7.48
N VAL A 130 -21.84 4.70 -7.34
CA VAL A 130 -21.77 3.28 -6.97
C VAL A 130 -21.18 2.42 -8.08
N ILE A 131 -21.65 2.59 -9.33
CA ILE A 131 -21.17 1.83 -10.49
C ILE A 131 -19.67 2.07 -10.72
N SER A 132 -19.23 3.34 -10.73
CA SER A 132 -17.83 3.71 -10.90
C SER A 132 -16.93 3.16 -9.78
N SER A 133 -17.43 3.02 -8.55
CA SER A 133 -16.71 2.34 -7.46
C SER A 133 -16.47 0.86 -7.77
N ILE A 134 -17.51 0.15 -8.25
CA ILE A 134 -17.40 -1.27 -8.62
C ILE A 134 -16.44 -1.43 -9.80
N LEU A 135 -16.55 -0.57 -10.82
CA LEU A 135 -15.65 -0.57 -11.98
C LEU A 135 -14.21 -0.27 -11.56
N TYR A 136 -13.99 0.67 -10.65
CA TYR A 136 -12.66 0.96 -10.09
C TYR A 136 -12.08 -0.29 -9.43
N MET A 137 -12.82 -0.92 -8.51
CA MET A 137 -12.37 -2.14 -7.84
C MET A 137 -12.06 -3.26 -8.82
N ALA A 138 -12.96 -3.53 -9.77
CA ALA A 138 -12.79 -4.61 -10.75
C ALA A 138 -11.61 -4.35 -11.70
N PHE A 139 -11.44 -3.12 -12.19
CA PHE A 139 -10.34 -2.72 -13.06
C PHE A 139 -8.99 -2.87 -12.36
N ASN A 140 -8.88 -2.37 -11.12
CA ASN A 140 -7.65 -2.46 -10.37
C ASN A 140 -7.31 -3.91 -10.06
N ASP A 141 -8.28 -4.71 -9.62
CA ASP A 141 -8.04 -6.10 -9.25
C ASP A 141 -7.52 -6.93 -10.43
N ILE A 142 -8.13 -6.83 -11.61
CA ILE A 142 -7.66 -7.58 -12.80
C ILE A 142 -6.34 -7.05 -13.36
N ALA A 143 -6.13 -5.74 -13.36
CA ALA A 143 -4.90 -5.14 -13.87
C ALA A 143 -3.71 -5.49 -12.98
N ILE A 144 -3.89 -5.39 -11.65
CA ILE A 144 -2.85 -5.73 -10.67
C ILE A 144 -2.57 -7.22 -10.68
N TYR A 145 -3.60 -8.08 -10.78
CA TYR A 145 -3.42 -9.52 -10.96
C TYR A 145 -2.42 -9.83 -12.08
N TRP A 146 -2.58 -9.20 -13.25
CA TRP A 146 -1.69 -9.44 -14.38
C TRP A 146 -0.31 -8.81 -14.21
N ILE A 147 -0.24 -7.59 -13.69
CA ILE A 147 1.04 -6.94 -13.37
C ILE A 147 1.84 -7.82 -12.41
N HIS A 148 1.22 -8.23 -11.31
CA HIS A 148 1.83 -9.03 -10.27
C HIS A 148 2.25 -10.41 -10.80
N ARG A 149 1.40 -11.07 -11.58
CA ARG A 149 1.75 -12.34 -12.23
C ARG A 149 2.91 -12.20 -13.22
N LEU A 150 3.00 -11.08 -13.95
CA LEU A 150 4.13 -10.78 -14.84
C LEU A 150 5.41 -10.44 -14.07
N GLU A 151 5.29 -9.81 -12.91
CA GLU A 151 6.42 -9.55 -12.01
C GLU A 151 7.04 -10.85 -11.48
N HIS A 152 6.24 -11.90 -11.34
CA HIS A 152 6.71 -13.26 -11.04
C HIS A 152 7.27 -14.03 -12.25
N HIS A 153 7.19 -13.48 -13.46
CA HIS A 153 7.81 -14.11 -14.62
C HIS A 153 9.34 -14.15 -14.44
N PRO A 154 10.05 -15.26 -14.72
CA PRO A 154 11.47 -15.43 -14.40
C PRO A 154 12.40 -14.34 -14.95
N SER A 155 12.07 -13.75 -16.10
CA SER A 155 12.85 -12.66 -16.71
C SER A 155 12.73 -11.33 -15.95
N VAL A 156 11.69 -11.16 -15.14
CA VAL A 156 11.34 -9.93 -14.41
C VAL A 156 11.61 -10.09 -12.92
N TYR A 157 11.15 -11.20 -12.35
CA TYR A 157 11.18 -11.53 -10.92
C TYR A 157 12.54 -11.25 -10.27
N LYS A 158 13.62 -11.76 -10.87
CA LYS A 158 14.98 -11.64 -10.31
C LYS A 158 15.38 -10.20 -10.01
N TYR A 159 14.90 -9.25 -10.81
CA TYR A 159 15.36 -7.86 -10.78
C TYR A 159 14.45 -6.95 -9.96
N ILE A 160 13.13 -7.09 -10.09
CA ILE A 160 12.20 -6.12 -9.49
C ILE A 160 11.40 -6.69 -8.32
N HIS A 161 10.96 -7.94 -8.37
CA HIS A 161 9.99 -8.46 -7.40
C HIS A 161 10.59 -9.40 -6.34
N LYS A 162 11.71 -10.07 -6.65
CA LYS A 162 12.50 -10.83 -5.68
C LYS A 162 12.93 -10.02 -4.45
N PRO A 163 13.29 -8.72 -4.54
CA PRO A 163 13.56 -7.89 -3.36
C PRO A 163 12.39 -7.80 -2.37
N HIS A 164 11.15 -7.86 -2.84
CA HIS A 164 9.96 -7.94 -1.99
C HIS A 164 9.81 -9.35 -1.38
N HIS A 165 9.90 -10.38 -2.23
CA HIS A 165 9.76 -11.78 -1.83
C HIS A 165 10.89 -12.39 -1.00
N LYS A 166 11.95 -11.63 -0.71
CA LYS A 166 12.95 -12.09 0.27
C LYS A 166 12.37 -12.15 1.68
N TRP A 167 11.26 -11.45 1.96
CA TRP A 167 10.51 -11.49 3.21
C TRP A 167 9.49 -12.62 3.18
N ILE A 168 9.93 -13.87 3.35
CA ILE A 168 9.06 -15.04 3.21
C ILE A 168 7.93 -15.07 4.25
N VAL A 169 8.22 -14.61 5.47
CA VAL A 169 7.22 -14.33 6.51
C VAL A 169 7.26 -12.83 6.74
N PRO A 170 6.59 -12.04 5.90
CA PRO A 170 6.65 -10.58 5.99
C PRO A 170 5.98 -10.09 7.27
N THR A 171 6.35 -8.89 7.70
CA THR A 171 5.54 -8.13 8.65
C THR A 171 4.78 -7.01 7.91
N PRO A 172 3.86 -6.29 8.56
CA PRO A 172 3.17 -5.15 7.94
C PRO A 172 4.15 -4.08 7.41
N TRP A 173 5.35 -4.01 8.00
CA TRP A 173 6.41 -3.11 7.53
C TRP A 173 6.94 -3.47 6.13
N ALA A 174 6.76 -4.71 5.66
CA ALA A 174 7.16 -5.13 4.32
C ALA A 174 6.25 -4.59 3.21
N ALA A 175 5.10 -4.00 3.55
CA ALA A 175 4.04 -3.63 2.61
C ALA A 175 4.48 -2.65 1.52
N LEU A 176 5.54 -1.87 1.74
CA LEU A 176 6.14 -0.99 0.73
C LEU A 176 7.62 -1.33 0.45
N ALA A 177 8.12 -2.47 0.94
CA ALA A 177 9.52 -2.87 0.83
C ALA A 177 9.83 -3.47 -0.56
N PHE A 178 9.50 -2.74 -1.61
CA PHE A 178 9.65 -3.13 -3.02
C PHE A 178 10.93 -2.57 -3.64
N HIS A 179 11.28 -3.08 -4.81
CA HIS A 179 12.00 -2.26 -5.78
C HIS A 179 11.09 -1.10 -6.21
N PRO A 180 11.58 0.15 -6.37
CA PRO A 180 10.70 1.28 -6.70
C PRO A 180 9.86 1.09 -7.97
N LEU A 181 10.43 0.44 -8.99
CA LEU A 181 9.68 0.13 -10.22
C LEU A 181 8.54 -0.85 -10.00
N ASP A 182 8.71 -1.83 -9.12
CA ASP A 182 7.68 -2.83 -8.76
C ASP A 182 6.50 -2.11 -8.07
N GLY A 183 6.77 -1.37 -6.99
CA GLY A 183 5.73 -0.59 -6.31
C GLY A 183 5.06 0.45 -7.22
N TYR A 184 5.79 1.09 -8.15
CA TYR A 184 5.20 1.99 -9.14
C TYR A 184 4.27 1.26 -10.09
N VAL A 185 4.72 0.17 -10.73
CA VAL A 185 3.92 -0.53 -11.75
C VAL A 185 2.67 -1.14 -11.10
N GLN A 186 2.77 -1.74 -9.93
CA GLN A 186 1.60 -2.22 -9.17
C GLN A 186 0.61 -1.09 -8.81
N SER A 187 1.09 0.15 -8.62
CA SER A 187 0.22 1.30 -8.33
C SER A 187 -0.47 1.91 -9.57
N LEU A 188 0.03 1.62 -10.78
CA LEU A 188 -0.44 2.26 -12.01
C LEU A 188 -1.93 2.14 -12.28
N PRO A 189 -2.59 0.98 -12.06
CA PRO A 189 -4.02 0.84 -12.33
C PRO A 189 -4.87 1.88 -11.58
N TYR A 190 -4.51 2.18 -10.32
CA TYR A 190 -5.23 3.17 -9.51
C TYR A 190 -5.18 4.56 -10.13
N HIS A 191 -4.08 4.92 -10.75
CA HIS A 191 -3.90 6.22 -11.40
C HIS A 191 -4.48 6.24 -12.80
N ALA A 192 -4.32 5.16 -13.57
CA ALA A 192 -4.81 5.07 -14.94
C ALA A 192 -6.34 5.11 -15.04
N PHE A 193 -7.05 4.51 -14.07
CA PHE A 193 -8.52 4.41 -14.11
C PHE A 193 -9.21 5.75 -14.32
N VAL A 194 -8.76 6.80 -13.60
CA VAL A 194 -9.41 8.13 -13.67
C VAL A 194 -9.13 8.88 -14.96
N PHE A 195 -8.29 8.37 -15.86
CA PHE A 195 -8.08 8.91 -17.20
C PHE A 195 -8.95 8.21 -18.26
N ILE A 196 -9.58 7.09 -17.91
CA ILE A 196 -10.42 6.29 -18.82
C ILE A 196 -11.89 6.22 -18.39
N CYS A 197 -12.18 6.40 -17.10
CA CYS A 197 -13.52 6.33 -16.55
C CYS A 197 -13.81 7.53 -15.62
N PRO A 198 -14.94 8.26 -15.81
CA PRO A 198 -15.31 9.35 -14.91
C PRO A 198 -15.59 8.88 -13.48
N MET A 199 -14.96 9.54 -12.51
CA MET A 199 -15.06 9.18 -11.10
C MET A 199 -15.11 10.43 -10.21
N GLN A 200 -15.87 10.37 -9.12
CA GLN A 200 -15.96 11.51 -8.20
C GLN A 200 -14.64 11.68 -7.44
N ARG A 201 -14.10 12.91 -7.42
CA ARG A 201 -12.74 13.17 -6.92
C ARG A 201 -12.51 12.84 -5.44
N HIS A 202 -13.51 12.98 -4.57
CA HIS A 202 -13.39 12.65 -3.15
C HIS A 202 -13.49 11.14 -2.94
N LEU A 203 -14.39 10.45 -3.65
CA LEU A 203 -14.47 9.00 -3.70
C LEU A 203 -13.14 8.40 -4.15
N TYR A 204 -12.55 8.94 -5.23
CA TYR A 204 -11.22 8.53 -5.70
C TYR A 204 -10.17 8.70 -4.60
N MET A 205 -10.11 9.85 -3.93
CA MET A 205 -9.17 10.10 -2.84
C MET A 205 -9.37 9.14 -1.65
N VAL A 206 -10.62 8.84 -1.27
CA VAL A 206 -10.95 7.89 -0.19
C VAL A 206 -10.52 6.48 -0.56
N LEU A 207 -10.85 6.01 -1.76
CA LEU A 207 -10.47 4.67 -2.22
C LEU A 207 -8.97 4.54 -2.41
N PHE A 208 -8.29 5.59 -2.88
CA PHE A 208 -6.83 5.65 -2.93
C PHE A 208 -6.20 5.58 -1.53
N GLY A 209 -6.79 6.23 -0.52
CA GLY A 209 -6.35 6.05 0.87
C GLY A 209 -6.60 4.64 1.40
N ALA A 210 -7.77 4.08 1.12
CA ALA A 210 -8.18 2.75 1.57
C ALA A 210 -7.28 1.64 1.03
N VAL A 211 -6.83 1.75 -0.23
CA VAL A 211 -5.88 0.77 -0.77
C VAL A 211 -4.53 0.79 -0.07
N GLN A 212 -4.02 1.96 0.35
CA GLN A 212 -2.76 1.99 1.09
C GLN A 212 -2.87 1.23 2.42
N ILE A 213 -4.02 1.32 3.09
CA ILE A 213 -4.29 0.59 4.33
C ILE A 213 -4.43 -0.92 4.03
N TRP A 214 -5.19 -1.27 2.99
CA TRP A 214 -5.37 -2.65 2.55
C TRP A 214 -4.03 -3.34 2.25
N THR A 215 -3.16 -2.69 1.47
CA THR A 215 -1.83 -3.21 1.12
C THR A 215 -0.97 -3.47 2.37
N ILE A 216 -1.16 -2.72 3.46
CA ILE A 216 -0.49 -2.99 4.73
C ILE A 216 -1.09 -4.24 5.38
N PHE A 217 -2.42 -4.29 5.53
CA PHE A 217 -3.10 -5.35 6.28
C PHE A 217 -2.97 -6.73 5.65
N ILE A 218 -2.87 -6.84 4.32
CA ILE A 218 -2.62 -8.15 3.68
C ILE A 218 -1.26 -8.75 4.04
N HIS A 219 -0.32 -7.98 4.61
CA HIS A 219 0.98 -8.47 5.09
C HIS A 219 1.00 -8.83 6.58
N ASP A 220 -0.15 -8.83 7.26
CA ASP A 220 -0.23 -9.09 8.71
C ASP A 220 0.01 -10.57 9.08
N GLY A 221 0.16 -11.47 8.10
CA GLY A 221 0.51 -12.87 8.35
C GLY A 221 -0.61 -13.73 8.94
N ASP A 222 -1.80 -13.14 9.18
CA ASP A 222 -2.90 -13.81 9.86
C ASP A 222 -3.57 -14.88 8.98
N MET A 223 -3.53 -16.13 9.43
CA MET A 223 -4.07 -17.30 8.72
C MET A 223 -5.55 -17.51 9.05
N ILE A 224 -6.38 -16.52 8.75
CA ILE A 224 -7.84 -16.66 8.79
C ILE A 224 -8.23 -17.70 7.73
N SER A 225 -8.71 -18.85 8.21
CA SER A 225 -9.13 -19.98 7.37
C SER A 225 -10.50 -20.52 7.81
N GLY A 226 -11.34 -20.89 6.84
CA GLY A 226 -12.67 -21.46 7.06
C GLY A 226 -13.80 -20.43 7.14
N HIS A 227 -13.53 -19.13 7.03
CA HIS A 227 -14.56 -18.11 6.90
C HIS A 227 -15.08 -18.03 5.46
N TRP A 228 -16.40 -17.87 5.28
CA TRP A 228 -17.02 -17.92 3.96
C TRP A 228 -16.54 -16.84 2.98
N THR A 229 -16.06 -15.70 3.49
CA THR A 229 -15.54 -14.60 2.66
C THR A 229 -14.20 -14.91 2.01
N GLU A 230 -13.44 -15.88 2.52
CA GLU A 230 -12.14 -16.27 1.93
C GLU A 230 -12.30 -16.80 0.50
N LYS A 231 -13.49 -17.30 0.16
CA LYS A 231 -13.81 -17.71 -1.22
C LYS A 231 -13.81 -16.55 -2.21
N PHE A 232 -13.92 -15.32 -1.72
CA PHE A 232 -14.09 -14.13 -2.55
C PHE A 232 -13.03 -13.06 -2.30
N ILE A 233 -12.52 -12.94 -1.09
CA ILE A 233 -11.58 -11.89 -0.66
C ILE A 233 -10.18 -12.46 -0.56
N ASN A 234 -9.22 -11.81 -1.21
CA ASN A 234 -7.80 -12.09 -1.05
C ASN A 234 -7.32 -11.56 0.31
N SER A 235 -7.44 -12.39 1.35
CA SER A 235 -7.13 -12.04 2.73
C SER A 235 -5.63 -12.08 3.05
N PRO A 236 -5.20 -11.63 4.26
CA PRO A 236 -3.81 -11.77 4.69
C PRO A 236 -3.31 -13.22 4.63
N ALA A 237 -4.19 -14.20 4.84
CA ALA A 237 -3.90 -15.61 4.73
C ALA A 237 -3.47 -16.01 3.31
N HIS A 238 -4.20 -15.56 2.29
CA HIS A 238 -3.89 -15.83 0.89
C HIS A 238 -2.56 -15.18 0.46
N HIS A 239 -2.32 -13.94 0.88
CA HIS A 239 -1.07 -13.23 0.61
C HIS A 239 0.12 -13.83 1.37
N THR A 240 -0.11 -14.38 2.57
CA THR A 240 0.89 -15.18 3.29
C THR A 240 1.27 -16.43 2.50
N LEU A 241 0.28 -17.15 1.94
CA LEU A 241 0.57 -18.27 1.04
C LEU A 241 1.31 -17.80 -0.22
N HIS A 242 0.95 -16.63 -0.77
CA HIS A 242 1.66 -16.05 -1.90
C HIS A 242 3.16 -15.83 -1.59
N HIS A 243 3.51 -15.23 -0.44
CA HIS A 243 4.91 -15.06 -0.02
C HIS A 243 5.65 -16.39 0.25
N MET A 244 4.93 -17.44 0.65
CA MET A 244 5.52 -18.75 0.96
C MET A 244 5.74 -19.63 -0.27
N TYR A 245 4.86 -19.53 -1.27
CA TYR A 245 4.84 -20.39 -2.46
C TYR A 245 5.19 -19.65 -3.77
N PHE A 246 5.18 -18.32 -3.77
CA PHE A 246 5.52 -17.39 -4.85
C PHE A 246 4.61 -17.41 -6.08
N THR A 247 4.00 -18.54 -6.43
CA THR A 247 3.29 -18.72 -7.71
C THR A 247 1.78 -18.79 -7.62
N VAL A 248 1.20 -18.37 -6.49
CA VAL A 248 -0.24 -18.49 -6.18
C VAL A 248 -0.79 -17.18 -5.62
N ASN A 249 -2.10 -16.95 -5.72
CA ASN A 249 -2.80 -15.82 -5.08
C ASN A 249 -2.25 -14.42 -5.42
N TYR A 250 -2.20 -14.07 -6.71
CA TYR A 250 -1.68 -12.78 -7.19
C TYR A 250 -2.67 -11.61 -7.09
N GLY A 251 -3.96 -11.86 -6.87
CA GLY A 251 -5.01 -10.82 -6.84
C GLY A 251 -4.75 -9.75 -5.78
N GLN A 252 -5.41 -8.60 -5.88
CA GLN A 252 -5.22 -7.53 -4.88
C GLN A 252 -6.26 -7.61 -3.78
N TYR A 253 -7.54 -7.65 -4.16
CA TYR A 253 -8.68 -7.60 -3.25
C TYR A 253 -9.46 -8.90 -3.25
N PHE A 254 -9.56 -9.55 -4.42
CA PHE A 254 -10.45 -10.67 -4.62
C PHE A 254 -9.73 -11.88 -5.19
N THR A 255 -10.33 -13.06 -4.99
CA THR A 255 -9.78 -14.36 -5.41
C THR A 255 -10.25 -14.81 -6.80
N TRP A 256 -11.18 -14.09 -7.43
CA TRP A 256 -11.82 -14.56 -8.67
C TRP A 256 -10.82 -14.67 -9.83
N ALA A 257 -9.89 -13.73 -9.97
CA ALA A 257 -8.89 -13.76 -11.04
C ALA A 257 -7.95 -14.96 -10.84
N ASP A 258 -7.49 -15.17 -9.61
CA ASP A 258 -6.70 -16.37 -9.25
C ASP A 258 -7.46 -17.67 -9.52
N THR A 259 -8.75 -17.71 -9.22
CA THR A 259 -9.59 -18.90 -9.45
C THR A 259 -9.77 -19.16 -10.94
N TYR A 260 -10.05 -18.11 -11.71
CA TYR A 260 -10.28 -18.21 -13.15
C TYR A 260 -9.03 -18.59 -13.92
N PHE A 261 -7.88 -18.02 -13.57
CA PHE A 261 -6.60 -18.24 -14.26
C PHE A 261 -5.70 -19.30 -13.61
N GLY A 262 -6.24 -20.07 -12.66
CA GLY A 262 -5.61 -21.27 -12.11
C GLY A 262 -4.42 -21.02 -11.17
N SER A 263 -4.37 -19.88 -10.48
CA SER A 263 -3.35 -19.56 -9.47
C SER A 263 -3.89 -19.52 -8.05
N HIS A 264 -5.17 -19.81 -7.84
CA HIS A 264 -5.77 -19.80 -6.50
C HIS A 264 -5.27 -20.97 -5.64
N ARG A 265 -4.85 -20.63 -4.42
CA ARG A 265 -4.54 -21.58 -3.35
C ARG A 265 -5.30 -21.17 -2.11
N ALA A 266 -6.26 -22.00 -1.71
CA ALA A 266 -7.08 -21.76 -0.53
C ALA A 266 -6.23 -21.78 0.76
N PRO A 267 -6.45 -20.83 1.69
CA PRO A 267 -5.95 -20.91 3.04
C PRO A 267 -6.46 -22.14 3.78
N GLU A 268 -5.56 -22.84 4.45
CA GLU A 268 -5.90 -23.98 5.30
C GLU A 268 -5.12 -23.84 6.61
N PRO A 269 -5.69 -24.23 7.77
CA PRO A 269 -4.99 -24.15 9.05
C PRO A 269 -3.62 -24.83 8.99
N ALA A 270 -3.50 -25.97 8.32
CA ALA A 270 -2.25 -26.72 8.19
C ALA A 270 -1.11 -25.95 7.49
N LEU A 271 -1.43 -24.91 6.72
CA LEU A 271 -0.47 -24.07 5.99
C LEU A 271 -0.01 -22.84 6.78
N ASP A 272 -0.49 -22.66 8.01
CA ASP A 272 -0.12 -21.53 8.86
C ASP A 272 1.38 -21.54 9.21
N PRO A 273 2.15 -20.48 8.85
CA PRO A 273 3.57 -20.38 9.22
C PRO A 273 3.78 -20.32 10.74
N LEU A 274 2.76 -20.00 11.54
CA LEU A 274 2.84 -20.01 13.00
C LEU A 274 3.24 -21.38 13.54
N HIS A 275 2.89 -22.47 12.87
CA HIS A 275 3.29 -23.82 13.28
C HIS A 275 4.80 -23.98 13.38
N ASP A 276 5.54 -23.47 12.41
CA ASP A 276 7.00 -23.56 12.39
C ASP A 276 7.65 -22.59 13.38
N ALA A 277 7.04 -21.41 13.57
CA ALA A 277 7.46 -20.50 14.62
C ALA A 277 7.28 -21.10 16.02
N LEU A 278 6.14 -21.74 16.31
CA LEU A 278 5.87 -22.39 17.59
C LEU A 278 6.82 -23.55 17.87
N LYS A 279 7.21 -24.34 16.86
CA LYS A 279 8.25 -25.38 17.03
C LYS A 279 9.56 -24.79 17.53
N VAL A 280 10.01 -23.67 16.95
CA VAL A 280 11.22 -22.96 17.38
C VAL A 280 11.06 -22.38 18.79
N MET A 281 9.91 -21.77 19.09
CA MET A 281 9.63 -21.21 20.41
C MET A 281 9.61 -22.29 21.50
N ARG A 282 9.01 -23.46 21.25
CA ARG A 282 9.01 -24.61 22.16
C ARG A 282 10.42 -25.12 22.41
N ALA A 283 11.23 -25.27 21.35
CA ALA A 283 12.63 -25.68 21.49
C ALA A 283 13.47 -24.69 22.33
N LYS A 284 13.08 -23.41 22.38
CA LYS A 284 13.71 -22.37 23.21
C LYS A 284 13.09 -22.24 24.61
N GLY A 285 12.07 -23.03 24.96
CA GLY A 285 11.35 -22.93 26.23
C GLY A 285 10.62 -21.60 26.41
N LEU A 286 10.15 -20.99 25.32
CA LEU A 286 9.44 -19.70 25.33
C LEU A 286 7.92 -19.85 25.41
N VAL A 287 7.39 -21.01 24.99
CA VAL A 287 5.96 -21.33 25.00
C VAL A 287 5.75 -22.75 25.51
N ASP A 288 4.57 -23.02 26.07
CA ASP A 288 4.14 -24.36 26.50
C ASP A 288 3.76 -25.25 25.30
N GLU A 289 3.32 -26.48 25.58
CA GLU A 289 2.86 -27.40 24.53
C GLU A 289 1.65 -26.84 23.76
N GLN A 290 0.81 -26.06 24.44
CA GLN A 290 -0.37 -25.39 23.89
C GLN A 290 -0.03 -24.09 23.12
N GLY A 291 1.24 -23.65 23.11
CA GLY A 291 1.70 -22.45 22.42
C GLY A 291 1.48 -21.14 23.20
N ASN A 292 1.14 -21.21 24.49
CA ASN A 292 1.02 -20.03 25.34
C ASN A 292 2.40 -19.58 25.84
N PRO A 293 2.67 -18.26 25.92
CA PRO A 293 3.93 -17.74 26.45
C PRO A 293 4.23 -18.21 27.88
N ILE A 294 5.40 -18.82 28.09
CA ILE A 294 5.89 -19.16 29.44
C ILE A 294 6.51 -17.88 30.03
N LYS A 295 5.90 -17.35 31.10
CA LYS A 295 6.50 -16.27 31.87
C LYS A 295 7.76 -16.80 32.56
N LYS A 296 8.95 -16.49 32.04
CA LYS A 296 10.17 -16.67 32.82
C LYS A 296 10.10 -15.77 34.06
N PRO A 297 10.36 -16.29 35.28
CA PRO A 297 10.48 -15.44 36.45
C PRO A 297 11.53 -14.36 36.19
N LYS A 298 11.21 -13.10 36.51
CA LYS A 298 12.19 -12.02 36.43
C LYS A 298 13.27 -12.27 37.49
N GLY A 299 14.45 -12.74 37.07
CA GLY A 299 15.65 -12.81 37.90
C GLY A 299 16.23 -14.21 38.03
N GLU A 300 16.88 -14.69 36.98
CA GLU A 300 18.02 -15.63 37.03
C GLU A 300 19.11 -15.11 36.08
#